data_AF-A0A158QU54-F1
#
_entry.id   AF-A0A158QU54-F1
#
_cell.length_a   1.000
_cell.length_b   1.000
_cell.length_c   1.000
_cell.angle_alpha   90.00
_cell.angle_beta   90.00
_cell.angle_gamma   90.00
#
_symmetry.space_group_name_H-M   'P 1'
#
loop_
_entity.id
_entity.type
_entity.pdbx_description
1 polymer ?
#
loop_
_entity_poly.entity_id
_entity_poly.type
_entity_poly.pdbx_seq_one_letter_code
_entity_poly.pdbx_strand_id
1 'polypeptide(L)'
;MWELCLQSHLEQQPLTPYLTALWLHTISQSIKSEKYFERSEVDEADTEVVDDGDIDYRSVPYLRNPNYDGWFDIDRPRLQLGHCALAVASAIERQALVLFSDTLILDLKEVAPSLSLLGFALVEDANRLLTFAKTVSESSGLSNCIDQEVLSAVERLIESSDRRSDDSEVKRGEPTLLTESDVNLTLKTFKELVAKFPPTKKSFHDTVASLVSIISKDAEILKAEQARVHELYTSFETTREEIWRTEVERMRRREVLSSVKSRLRELADEEERLTYFDHTKEIEHKAWLAPRTRKERSWSRMKEWKKDLRNYQQKRQGGREAVENV
;
A
#
# COMPACT_ATOMS: atom_id res chain seq x y z
N MET A 1 -6.07 -4.78 -1.33
CA MET A 1 -4.75 -4.51 -1.97
C MET A 1 -4.87 -4.02 -3.41
N TRP A 2 -5.79 -4.58 -4.23
CA TRP A 2 -6.09 -4.05 -5.58
C TRP A 2 -6.72 -2.65 -5.56
N GLU A 3 -7.46 -2.28 -4.51
CA GLU A 3 -8.08 -0.96 -4.38
C GLU A 3 -7.08 0.19 -4.17
N LEU A 4 -5.89 -0.09 -3.62
CA LEU A 4 -4.87 0.93 -3.26
C LEU A 4 -4.04 1.43 -4.45
N CYS A 5 -3.79 0.59 -5.47
CA CYS A 5 -3.11 1.03 -6.70
C CYS A 5 -3.99 1.97 -7.55
N LEU A 6 -5.30 1.95 -7.35
CA LEU A 6 -6.26 2.69 -8.16
C LEU A 6 -6.49 4.13 -7.67
N GLN A 7 -6.31 4.42 -6.37
CA GLN A 7 -6.54 5.78 -5.84
C GLN A 7 -5.34 6.72 -6.09
N SER A 8 -4.10 6.24 -5.91
CA SER A 8 -2.90 6.96 -6.41
C SER A 8 -2.97 7.16 -7.92
N HIS A 9 -3.63 6.26 -8.65
CA HIS A 9 -3.87 6.40 -10.08
C HIS A 9 -4.90 7.49 -10.39
N LEU A 10 -5.97 7.65 -9.60
CA LEU A 10 -6.94 8.76 -9.77
C LEU A 10 -6.35 10.14 -9.48
N GLU A 11 -5.37 10.24 -8.57
CA GLU A 11 -4.69 11.51 -8.27
C GLU A 11 -3.60 11.87 -9.29
N GLN A 12 -2.95 10.87 -9.87
CA GLN A 12 -1.80 11.05 -10.77
C GLN A 12 -2.16 10.96 -12.25
N GLN A 13 -3.20 10.23 -12.61
CA GLN A 13 -3.65 10.02 -13.98
C GLN A 13 -5.06 10.57 -14.19
N PRO A 14 -5.34 11.11 -15.38
CA PRO A 14 -6.66 11.63 -15.68
C PRO A 14 -7.70 10.50 -15.68
N LEU A 15 -8.90 10.80 -15.16
CA LEU A 15 -10.04 9.88 -15.11
C LEU A 15 -10.44 9.45 -16.52
N THR A 16 -10.22 8.18 -16.89
CA THR A 16 -10.76 7.68 -18.17
C THR A 16 -12.24 7.39 -18.08
N PRO A 17 -12.98 7.51 -19.19
CA PRO A 17 -14.43 7.30 -19.19
C PRO A 17 -14.86 5.94 -18.60
N TYR A 18 -14.16 4.86 -18.96
CA TYR A 18 -14.44 3.52 -18.42
C TYR A 18 -14.17 3.42 -16.92
N LEU A 19 -13.09 4.03 -16.45
CA LEU A 19 -12.76 4.06 -15.03
C LEU A 19 -13.82 4.87 -14.26
N THR A 20 -14.24 6.02 -14.76
CA THR A 20 -15.33 6.82 -14.20
C THR A 20 -16.64 6.03 -14.12
N ALA A 21 -17.02 5.34 -15.20
CA ALA A 21 -18.22 4.50 -15.23
C ALA A 21 -18.16 3.38 -14.20
N LEU A 22 -17.02 2.69 -14.09
CA LEU A 22 -16.81 1.64 -13.10
C LEU A 22 -16.95 2.16 -11.67
N TRP A 23 -16.36 3.33 -11.37
CA TRP A 23 -16.45 3.93 -10.04
C TRP A 23 -17.85 4.40 -9.70
N LEU A 24 -18.53 5.09 -10.61
CA LEU A 24 -19.92 5.50 -10.44
C LEU A 24 -20.82 4.29 -10.17
N HIS A 25 -20.66 3.23 -10.97
CA HIS A 25 -21.39 1.98 -10.77
C HIS A 25 -21.10 1.36 -9.39
N THR A 26 -19.83 1.28 -9.00
CA THR A 26 -19.42 0.70 -7.72
C THR A 26 -19.98 1.48 -6.54
N ILE A 27 -19.87 2.80 -6.55
CA ILE A 27 -20.42 3.66 -5.49
C ILE A 27 -21.95 3.49 -5.40
N SER A 28 -22.63 3.51 -6.55
CA SER A 28 -24.08 3.32 -6.64
C SER A 28 -24.51 1.96 -6.08
N GLN A 29 -23.82 0.87 -6.41
CA GLN A 29 -24.11 -0.47 -5.88
C GLN A 29 -23.79 -0.58 -4.39
N SER A 30 -22.68 0.00 -3.94
CA SER A 30 -22.28 0.01 -2.53
C SER A 30 -23.34 0.69 -1.66
N ILE A 31 -23.88 1.83 -2.09
CA ILE A 31 -24.97 2.53 -1.40
C ILE A 31 -26.26 1.69 -1.40
N LYS A 32 -26.62 1.05 -2.53
CA LYS A 32 -27.78 0.16 -2.60
C LYS A 32 -27.67 -1.08 -1.73
N SER A 33 -26.46 -1.57 -1.50
CA SER A 33 -26.22 -2.80 -0.73
C SER A 33 -26.50 -2.65 0.76
N GLU A 34 -26.65 -1.42 1.22
CA GLU A 34 -26.90 -1.00 2.60
C GLU A 34 -25.88 -1.45 3.67
N LYS A 35 -24.81 -2.14 3.26
CA LYS A 35 -23.76 -2.67 4.15
C LYS A 35 -23.03 -1.63 5.00
N TYR A 36 -23.08 -0.36 4.60
CA TYR A 36 -22.37 0.74 5.28
C TYR A 36 -23.28 1.55 6.22
N PHE A 37 -24.56 1.17 6.35
CA PHE A 37 -25.50 1.79 7.29
C PHE A 37 -25.60 1.06 8.63
N GLU A 38 -24.93 -0.08 8.77
CA GLU A 38 -24.80 -0.77 10.05
C GLU A 38 -23.59 -0.18 10.79
N ARG A 39 -23.77 0.10 12.09
CA ARG A 39 -22.67 0.52 12.95
C ARG A 39 -21.68 -0.64 13.03
N SER A 40 -20.39 -0.35 12.93
CA SER A 40 -19.39 -1.37 13.25
C SER A 40 -19.59 -1.72 14.71
N GLU A 41 -20.02 -2.94 15.01
CA GLU A 41 -19.96 -3.50 16.36
C GLU A 41 -18.47 -3.63 16.69
N VAL A 42 -17.85 -2.50 17.03
CA VAL A 42 -16.61 -2.50 17.78
C VAL A 42 -17.07 -3.01 19.14
N ASP A 43 -16.96 -4.33 19.33
CA ASP A 43 -16.90 -4.90 20.66
C ASP A 43 -15.97 -3.96 21.43
N GLU A 44 -16.52 -3.26 22.42
CA GLU A 44 -15.73 -2.76 23.53
C GLU A 44 -15.15 -4.03 24.13
N ALA A 45 -14.06 -4.53 23.54
CA ALA A 45 -13.22 -5.48 24.19
C ALA A 45 -12.85 -4.70 25.44
N ASP A 46 -13.46 -5.12 26.55
CA ASP A 46 -12.98 -4.97 27.91
C ASP A 46 -11.53 -5.42 27.88
N THR A 47 -10.67 -4.57 27.34
CA THR A 47 -9.26 -4.57 27.61
C THR A 47 -9.26 -4.04 29.02
N GLU A 48 -9.52 -4.98 29.95
CA GLU A 48 -8.99 -4.92 31.30
C GLU A 48 -7.65 -4.24 31.13
N VAL A 49 -7.52 -3.07 31.75
CA VAL A 49 -6.29 -2.30 31.77
C VAL A 49 -5.26 -3.23 32.39
N VAL A 50 -4.60 -4.03 31.55
CA VAL A 50 -3.36 -4.68 31.90
C VAL A 50 -2.46 -3.48 32.09
N ASP A 51 -2.20 -3.19 33.36
CA ASP A 51 -1.10 -2.36 33.83
C ASP A 51 0.20 -3.03 33.34
N ASP A 52 0.40 -3.02 32.02
CA ASP A 52 1.54 -3.58 31.34
C ASP A 52 2.59 -2.48 31.43
N GLY A 53 3.55 -2.74 32.33
CA GLY A 53 4.41 -1.73 32.93
C GLY A 53 5.06 -0.79 31.91
N ASP A 54 5.11 0.49 32.28
CA ASP A 54 5.95 1.53 31.70
C ASP A 54 6.20 1.38 30.19
N ILE A 55 5.11 1.37 29.41
CA ILE A 55 5.22 1.55 27.95
C ILE A 55 5.72 2.97 27.71
N ASP A 56 7.03 3.07 27.51
CA ASP A 56 7.73 4.32 27.24
C ASP A 56 7.40 4.76 25.80
N TYR A 57 6.32 5.53 25.64
CA TYR A 57 5.88 6.08 24.36
C TYR A 57 6.92 7.08 23.85
N ARG A 58 7.92 6.59 23.11
CA ARG A 58 8.87 7.44 22.40
C ARG A 58 8.17 8.03 21.19
N SER A 59 8.16 9.35 21.11
CA SER A 59 7.86 10.08 19.88
C SER A 59 8.96 9.81 18.86
N VAL A 60 8.84 8.69 18.15
CA VAL A 60 9.52 8.52 16.87
C VAL A 60 8.93 9.60 15.96
N PRO A 61 9.74 10.29 15.13
CA PRO A 61 9.20 11.03 13.99
C PRO A 61 8.56 10.01 13.05
N TYR A 62 7.38 9.54 13.42
CA TYR A 62 6.48 8.85 12.53
C TYR A 62 6.16 9.91 11.47
N LEU A 63 6.70 9.71 10.27
CA LEU A 63 6.27 10.44 9.09
C LEU A 63 4.83 9.98 8.82
N ARG A 64 3.89 10.48 9.63
CA ARG A 64 2.47 10.47 9.35
C ARG A 64 2.38 11.35 8.12
N ASN A 65 2.47 10.73 6.96
CA ASN A 65 2.12 11.41 5.74
C ASN A 65 0.59 11.56 5.83
N PRO A 66 0.05 12.77 6.02
CA PRO A 66 -1.39 12.97 6.21
C PRO A 66 -2.20 12.49 4.99
N ASN A 67 -1.54 12.24 3.86
CA ASN A 67 -2.15 11.63 2.67
C ASN A 67 -2.12 10.10 2.67
N TYR A 68 -1.32 9.45 3.53
CA TYR A 68 -1.25 7.99 3.62
C TYR A 68 -2.04 7.49 4.83
N ASP A 69 -1.79 8.01 6.03
CA ASP A 69 -2.19 7.34 7.28
C ASP A 69 -3.70 7.29 7.58
N GLY A 70 -4.52 8.09 6.89
CA GLY A 70 -5.99 7.98 6.99
C GLY A 70 -6.61 6.93 6.06
N TRP A 71 -5.82 6.35 5.13
CA TRP A 71 -6.34 5.60 3.98
C TRP A 71 -5.99 4.10 3.99
N PHE A 72 -5.12 3.65 4.91
CA PHE A 72 -4.64 2.27 4.99
C PHE A 72 -5.39 1.38 5.99
N ASP A 73 -6.45 1.87 6.63
CA ASP A 73 -7.29 1.00 7.47
C ASP A 73 -8.18 0.15 6.58
N ILE A 74 -7.71 -1.08 6.28
CA ILE A 74 -8.52 -2.16 5.69
C ILE A 74 -9.75 -2.43 6.56
N ASP A 75 -9.62 -2.13 7.85
CA ASP A 75 -10.65 -2.30 8.86
C ASP A 75 -11.76 -1.24 8.78
N ARG A 76 -11.59 -0.19 7.94
CA ARG A 76 -12.58 0.89 7.74
C ARG A 76 -12.99 1.04 6.27
N PRO A 77 -13.71 0.06 5.69
CA PRO A 77 -14.13 0.10 4.28
C PRO A 77 -15.06 1.27 3.95
N ARG A 78 -15.78 1.80 4.95
CA ARG A 78 -16.64 2.98 4.83
C ARG A 78 -15.82 4.25 4.48
N LEU A 79 -14.70 4.48 5.17
CA LEU A 79 -13.82 5.63 4.91
C LEU A 79 -13.20 5.57 3.51
N GLN A 80 -12.79 4.38 3.07
CA GLN A 80 -12.22 4.16 1.74
C GLN A 80 -13.22 4.54 0.63
N LEU A 81 -14.46 4.06 0.74
CA LEU A 81 -15.52 4.41 -0.20
C LEU A 81 -15.77 5.92 -0.22
N GLY A 82 -15.75 6.58 0.94
CA GLY A 82 -15.90 8.02 1.06
C GLY A 82 -14.79 8.80 0.34
N HIS A 83 -13.53 8.40 0.54
CA HIS A 83 -12.39 9.00 -0.16
C HIS A 83 -12.46 8.77 -1.67
N CYS A 84 -12.86 7.57 -2.13
CA CYS A 84 -13.08 7.31 -3.56
C CYS A 84 -14.17 8.22 -4.15
N ALA A 85 -15.30 8.40 -3.45
CA ALA A 85 -16.38 9.27 -3.91
C ALA A 85 -15.92 10.74 -4.02
N LEU A 86 -15.17 11.24 -3.05
CA LEU A 86 -14.59 12.60 -3.09
C LEU A 86 -13.56 12.76 -4.22
N ALA A 87 -12.70 11.76 -4.42
CA ALA A 87 -11.71 11.79 -5.48
C ALA A 87 -12.37 11.85 -6.86
N VAL A 88 -13.39 11.02 -7.10
CA VAL A 88 -14.16 11.00 -8.35
C VAL A 88 -14.88 12.33 -8.55
N ALA A 89 -15.55 12.86 -7.53
CA ALA A 89 -16.22 14.16 -7.62
C ALA A 89 -15.24 15.29 -8.00
N SER A 90 -14.10 15.36 -7.31
CA SER A 90 -13.08 16.38 -7.57
C SER A 90 -12.46 16.28 -8.97
N ALA A 91 -12.30 15.05 -9.47
CA ALA A 91 -11.74 14.82 -10.79
C ALA A 91 -12.76 15.11 -11.90
N ILE A 92 -14.05 14.85 -11.68
CA ILE A 92 -15.12 15.32 -12.58
C ILE A 92 -15.12 16.85 -12.67
N GLU A 93 -15.04 17.55 -11.53
CA GLU A 93 -15.03 19.01 -11.49
C GLU A 93 -13.81 19.62 -12.20
N ARG A 94 -12.63 18.98 -12.09
CA ARG A 94 -11.38 19.50 -12.64
C ARG A 94 -11.10 19.10 -14.10
N GLN A 95 -11.52 17.90 -14.53
CA GLN A 95 -10.98 17.26 -15.74
C GLN A 95 -12.05 16.75 -16.73
N ALA A 96 -13.35 16.93 -16.49
CA ALA A 96 -14.40 16.39 -17.36
C ALA A 96 -14.30 16.85 -18.84
N LEU A 97 -13.70 18.01 -19.11
CA LEU A 97 -13.66 18.62 -20.45
C LEU A 97 -12.82 17.87 -21.50
N VAL A 98 -11.87 17.02 -21.08
CA VAL A 98 -10.86 16.45 -22.01
C VAL A 98 -11.27 15.10 -22.58
N LEU A 99 -12.18 14.37 -21.90
CA LEU A 99 -12.39 12.94 -22.15
C LEU A 99 -13.83 12.56 -22.48
N PHE A 100 -14.77 13.50 -22.36
CA PHE A 100 -16.19 13.24 -22.53
C PHE A 100 -16.79 14.18 -23.58
N SER A 101 -17.89 13.76 -24.21
CA SER A 101 -18.68 14.63 -25.08
C SER A 101 -19.39 15.71 -24.25
N ASP A 102 -19.69 16.87 -24.84
CA ASP A 102 -20.33 18.01 -24.14
C ASP A 102 -21.60 17.60 -23.38
N THR A 103 -22.39 16.68 -23.94
CA THR A 103 -23.59 16.12 -23.31
C THR A 103 -23.28 15.29 -22.08
N LEU A 104 -22.25 14.44 -22.14
CA LEU A 104 -21.83 13.61 -21.01
C LEU A 104 -21.17 14.46 -19.91
N ILE A 105 -20.47 15.53 -20.28
CA ILE A 105 -19.86 16.48 -19.35
C ILE A 105 -20.91 17.18 -18.50
N LEU A 106 -22.02 17.60 -19.11
CA LEU A 106 -23.14 18.22 -18.41
C LEU A 106 -23.75 17.24 -17.40
N ASP A 107 -24.04 16.01 -17.81
CA ASP A 107 -24.64 14.99 -16.93
C ASP A 107 -23.69 14.60 -15.77
N LEU A 108 -22.38 14.46 -16.01
CA LEU A 108 -21.41 14.14 -14.95
C LEU A 108 -21.31 15.26 -13.90
N LYS A 109 -21.41 16.52 -14.32
CA LYS A 109 -21.43 17.66 -13.40
C LYS A 109 -22.67 17.68 -12.51
N GLU A 110 -23.80 17.15 -12.97
CA GLU A 110 -25.00 17.00 -12.13
C GLU A 110 -24.79 15.95 -11.02
N VAL A 111 -23.95 14.94 -11.26
CA VAL A 111 -23.70 13.84 -10.31
C VAL A 111 -22.65 14.22 -9.25
N ALA A 112 -21.70 15.10 -9.57
CA ALA A 112 -20.60 15.47 -8.68
C ALA A 112 -21.03 16.00 -7.29
N PRO A 113 -22.04 16.88 -7.15
CA PRO A 113 -22.50 17.34 -5.83
C PRO A 113 -23.05 16.22 -4.95
N SER A 114 -23.75 15.26 -5.56
CA SER A 114 -24.29 14.08 -4.87
C SER A 114 -23.15 13.18 -4.36
N LEU A 115 -22.12 12.96 -5.17
CA LEU A 115 -20.92 12.21 -4.78
C LEU A 115 -20.14 12.91 -3.66
N SER A 116 -20.02 14.24 -3.71
CA SER A 116 -19.35 15.01 -2.65
C SER A 116 -20.07 14.90 -1.32
N LEU A 117 -21.41 15.01 -1.30
CA LEU A 117 -22.21 14.83 -0.08
C LEU A 117 -22.07 13.43 0.51
N LEU A 118 -22.19 12.39 -0.33
CA LEU A 118 -21.98 10.99 0.09
C LEU A 118 -20.56 10.78 0.61
N GLY A 119 -19.57 11.35 -0.08
CA GLY A 119 -18.17 11.27 0.29
C GLY A 119 -17.90 11.86 1.68
N PHE A 120 -18.40 13.08 1.96
CA PHE A 120 -18.24 13.69 3.29
C PHE A 120 -18.96 12.91 4.40
N ALA A 121 -20.12 12.32 4.10
CA ALA A 121 -20.88 11.50 5.06
C ALA A 121 -20.19 10.17 5.38
N LEU A 122 -19.54 9.56 4.38
CA LEU A 122 -18.78 8.33 4.52
C LEU A 122 -17.45 8.53 5.25
N VAL A 123 -16.79 9.67 5.04
CA VAL A 123 -15.56 10.07 5.76
C VAL A 123 -15.84 10.56 7.18
N GLU A 124 -17.12 10.75 7.55
CA GLU A 124 -17.54 11.25 8.87
C GLU A 124 -17.03 12.67 9.16
N ASP A 125 -16.80 13.48 8.11
CA ASP A 125 -16.41 14.88 8.25
C ASP A 125 -17.65 15.79 8.32
N ALA A 126 -18.24 15.85 9.51
CA ALA A 126 -19.40 16.66 9.84
C ALA A 126 -19.28 18.13 9.43
N ASN A 127 -18.12 18.74 9.66
CA ASN A 127 -17.91 20.16 9.39
C ASN A 127 -17.94 20.44 7.88
N ARG A 128 -17.21 19.64 7.09
CA ARG A 128 -17.21 19.80 5.63
C ARG A 128 -18.54 19.42 5.00
N LEU A 129 -19.22 18.43 5.54
CA LEU A 129 -20.56 18.05 5.10
C LEU A 129 -21.54 19.22 5.25
N LEU A 130 -21.59 19.84 6.43
CA LEU A 130 -22.52 20.94 6.70
C LEU A 130 -22.17 22.21 5.93
N THR A 131 -20.89 22.54 5.77
CA THR A 131 -20.48 23.70 4.96
C THR A 131 -20.83 23.48 3.49
N PHE A 132 -20.57 22.28 2.96
CA PHE A 132 -20.93 21.95 1.59
C PHE A 132 -22.45 21.97 1.39
N ALA A 133 -23.22 21.33 2.28
CA ALA A 133 -24.69 21.33 2.22
C ALA A 133 -25.28 22.75 2.24
N LYS A 134 -24.73 23.66 3.06
CA LYS A 134 -25.11 25.08 3.05
C LYS A 134 -24.84 25.75 1.71
N THR A 135 -23.62 25.59 1.18
CA THR A 135 -23.26 26.20 -0.12
C THR A 135 -24.17 25.71 -1.24
N VAL A 136 -24.51 24.43 -1.23
CA VAL A 136 -25.38 23.84 -2.26
C VAL A 136 -26.83 24.30 -2.08
N SER A 137 -27.33 24.42 -0.85
CA SER A 137 -28.66 24.98 -0.57
C SER A 137 -28.79 26.44 -1.00
N GLU A 138 -27.72 27.24 -0.90
CA GLU A 138 -27.72 28.65 -1.28
C GLU A 138 -27.56 28.84 -2.80
N SER A 139 -26.84 27.93 -3.46
CA SER A 139 -26.68 27.95 -4.92
C SER A 139 -27.89 27.31 -5.62
N SER A 140 -28.76 28.14 -6.18
CA SER A 140 -29.99 27.72 -6.89
C SER A 140 -29.77 26.80 -8.11
N GLY A 141 -28.54 26.70 -8.62
CA GLY A 141 -28.18 25.82 -9.72
C GLY A 141 -27.85 24.39 -9.29
N LEU A 142 -27.04 24.21 -8.23
CA LEU A 142 -26.64 22.88 -7.75
C LEU A 142 -27.74 22.18 -6.96
N SER A 143 -28.63 22.93 -6.30
CA SER A 143 -29.72 22.36 -5.50
C SER A 143 -30.69 21.51 -6.31
N ASN A 144 -30.80 21.75 -7.62
CA ASN A 144 -31.65 20.97 -8.53
C ASN A 144 -31.04 19.62 -8.95
N CYS A 145 -29.77 19.37 -8.60
CA CYS A 145 -29.02 18.20 -9.05
C CYS A 145 -28.93 17.08 -8.01
N ILE A 146 -29.41 17.32 -6.78
CA ILE A 146 -29.33 16.35 -5.70
C ILE A 146 -30.65 15.59 -5.58
N ASP A 147 -30.53 14.26 -5.57
CA ASP A 147 -31.66 13.36 -5.40
C ASP A 147 -32.04 13.19 -3.92
N GLN A 148 -33.34 13.05 -3.65
CA GLN A 148 -33.87 12.80 -2.31
C GLN A 148 -33.39 11.45 -1.75
N GLU A 149 -33.18 10.45 -2.60
CA GLU A 149 -32.59 9.17 -2.17
C GLU A 149 -31.18 9.37 -1.59
N VAL A 150 -30.37 10.22 -2.24
CA VAL A 150 -29.03 10.57 -1.77
C VAL A 150 -29.07 11.31 -0.44
N LEU A 151 -29.99 12.27 -0.28
CA LEU A 151 -30.17 12.98 0.98
C LEU A 151 -30.57 12.03 2.12
N SER A 152 -31.49 11.09 1.84
CA SER A 152 -31.89 10.07 2.82
C SER A 152 -30.75 9.10 3.16
N ALA A 153 -29.90 8.76 2.18
CA ALA A 153 -28.71 7.95 2.42
C ALA A 153 -27.69 8.72 3.30
N VAL A 154 -27.48 10.01 3.04
CA VAL A 154 -26.61 10.84 3.87
C VAL A 154 -27.13 10.93 5.31
N GLU A 155 -28.45 11.10 5.51
CA GLU A 155 -29.05 11.07 6.85
C GLU A 155 -28.77 9.75 7.57
N ARG A 156 -29.01 8.62 6.90
CA ARG A 156 -28.74 7.29 7.47
C ARG A 156 -27.26 7.07 7.76
N LEU A 157 -26.37 7.58 6.92
CA LEU A 157 -24.91 7.51 7.16
C LEU A 157 -24.51 8.33 8.39
N ILE A 158 -25.05 9.54 8.56
CA ILE A 158 -24.79 10.34 9.76
C ILE A 158 -25.32 9.60 11.01
N GLU A 159 -26.51 8.98 10.91
CA GLU A 159 -27.08 8.19 12.01
C GLU A 159 -26.22 6.96 12.36
N SER A 160 -25.64 6.30 11.36
CA SER A 160 -24.82 5.10 11.52
C SER A 160 -23.33 5.37 11.77
N SER A 161 -22.90 6.62 11.91
CA SER A 161 -21.48 6.97 12.10
C SER A 161 -20.90 6.37 13.38
N ASP A 162 -19.64 5.97 13.34
CA ASP A 162 -18.92 5.53 14.53
C ASP A 162 -18.75 6.72 15.48
N ARG A 163 -19.14 6.51 16.74
CA ARG A 163 -19.23 7.58 17.75
C ARG A 163 -18.67 7.14 19.08
N ARG A 164 -18.08 8.11 19.77
CA ARG A 164 -17.59 7.98 21.15
C ARG A 164 -18.56 8.66 22.12
N SER A 165 -18.59 8.21 23.36
CA SER A 165 -19.37 8.89 24.40
C SER A 165 -18.81 10.30 24.64
N ASP A 166 -19.68 11.25 24.99
CA ASP A 166 -19.31 12.65 25.22
C ASP A 166 -18.24 12.79 26.33
N ASP A 167 -18.23 11.87 27.29
CA ASP A 167 -17.32 11.86 28.44
C ASP A 167 -16.00 11.09 28.20
N SER A 168 -15.81 10.49 27.01
CA SER A 168 -14.61 9.70 26.71
C SER A 168 -13.40 10.55 26.31
N GLU A 169 -12.24 10.25 26.90
CA GLU A 169 -10.97 10.82 26.48
C GLU A 169 -10.52 10.26 25.12
N VAL A 170 -9.84 11.10 24.33
CA VAL A 170 -9.24 10.66 23.06
C VAL A 170 -8.04 9.78 23.35
N LYS A 171 -8.14 8.49 23.03
CA LYS A 171 -6.99 7.56 23.13
C LYS A 171 -5.90 7.96 22.15
N ARG A 172 -4.65 7.96 22.62
CA ARG A 172 -3.49 8.28 21.77
C ARG A 172 -3.25 7.18 20.75
N GLY A 173 -3.18 7.54 19.47
CA GLY A 173 -2.92 6.60 18.37
C GLY A 173 -4.17 6.15 17.61
N GLU A 174 -5.36 6.31 18.19
CA GLU A 174 -6.64 5.99 17.57
C GLU A 174 -7.22 7.18 16.78
N PRO A 175 -8.06 6.93 15.75
CA PRO A 175 -8.75 8.00 15.04
C PRO A 175 -9.75 8.71 15.96
N THR A 176 -9.81 10.04 15.86
CA THR A 176 -10.75 10.87 16.61
C THR A 176 -12.17 10.69 16.05
N LEU A 177 -12.99 9.90 16.74
CA LEU A 177 -14.41 9.72 16.42
C LEU A 177 -15.24 10.93 16.86
N LEU A 178 -16.37 11.14 16.18
CA LEU A 178 -17.38 12.13 16.55
C LEU A 178 -18.02 11.77 17.89
N THR A 179 -18.42 12.77 18.67
CA THR A 179 -19.18 12.54 19.90
C THR A 179 -20.67 12.34 19.60
N GLU A 180 -21.42 11.74 20.53
CA GLU A 180 -22.87 11.56 20.35
C GLU A 180 -23.61 12.90 20.21
N SER A 181 -23.18 13.91 20.97
CA SER A 181 -23.69 15.28 20.85
C SER A 181 -23.42 15.88 19.46
N ASP A 182 -22.21 15.70 18.92
CA ASP A 182 -21.84 16.21 17.59
C ASP A 182 -22.68 15.55 16.48
N VAL A 183 -22.86 14.23 16.53
CA VAL A 183 -23.71 13.49 15.58
C VAL A 183 -25.17 13.99 15.65
N ASN A 184 -25.70 14.18 16.85
CA ASN A 184 -27.08 14.69 17.01
C ASN A 184 -27.26 16.12 16.50
N LEU A 185 -26.28 17.00 16.72
CA LEU A 185 -26.30 18.38 16.23
C LEU A 185 -26.18 18.44 14.71
N THR A 186 -25.29 17.62 14.13
CA THR A 186 -25.07 17.56 12.69
C THR A 186 -26.29 17.01 11.97
N LEU A 187 -26.92 15.97 12.51
CA LEU A 187 -28.18 15.43 11.99
C LEU A 187 -29.30 16.47 12.02
N LYS A 188 -29.49 17.19 13.14
CA LYS A 188 -30.52 18.25 13.24
C LYS A 188 -30.30 19.34 12.20
N THR A 189 -29.08 19.87 12.13
CA THR A 189 -28.74 20.95 11.19
C THR A 189 -28.82 20.47 9.74
N PHE A 190 -28.47 19.21 9.46
CA PHE A 190 -28.62 18.64 8.12
C PHE A 190 -30.09 18.52 7.72
N LYS A 191 -30.98 18.02 8.60
CA LYS A 191 -32.43 17.92 8.32
C LYS A 191 -33.06 19.30 8.02
N GLU A 192 -32.64 20.34 8.73
CA GLU A 192 -33.06 21.72 8.45
C GLU A 192 -32.61 22.24 7.08
N LEU A 193 -31.43 21.81 6.61
CA LEU A 193 -30.93 22.14 5.28
C LEU A 193 -31.62 21.31 4.20
N VAL A 194 -31.81 20.01 4.42
CA VAL A 194 -32.53 19.09 3.52
C VAL A 194 -33.94 19.61 3.21
N ALA A 195 -34.63 20.17 4.21
CA ALA A 195 -35.97 20.75 4.03
C ALA A 195 -36.02 21.91 3.01
N LYS A 196 -34.88 22.52 2.67
CA LYS A 196 -34.79 23.62 1.70
C LYS A 196 -34.55 23.15 0.27
N PHE A 197 -34.25 21.86 0.07
CA PHE A 197 -34.00 21.32 -1.26
C PHE A 197 -35.31 21.07 -2.01
N PRO A 198 -35.40 21.46 -3.30
CA PRO A 198 -36.55 21.13 -4.11
C PRO A 198 -36.60 19.62 -4.37
N PRO A 199 -37.79 19.00 -4.38
CA PRO A 199 -37.92 17.59 -4.72
C PRO A 199 -37.53 17.36 -6.19
N THR A 200 -36.55 16.50 -6.41
CA THR A 200 -36.09 16.08 -7.73
C THR A 200 -36.84 14.82 -8.19
N LYS A 201 -37.02 14.68 -9.50
CA LYS A 201 -37.77 13.56 -10.11
C LYS A 201 -36.89 12.43 -10.65
N LYS A 202 -35.58 12.65 -10.75
CA LYS A 202 -34.62 11.69 -11.30
C LYS A 202 -33.89 11.00 -10.16
N SER A 203 -33.88 9.67 -10.15
CA SER A 203 -33.11 8.93 -9.15
C SER A 203 -31.62 8.98 -9.48
N PHE A 204 -30.77 9.13 -8.46
CA PHE A 204 -29.31 9.10 -8.60
C PHE A 204 -28.82 7.78 -9.20
N HIS A 205 -29.48 6.68 -8.84
CA HIS A 205 -29.10 5.38 -9.34
C HIS A 205 -29.43 5.19 -10.82
N ASP A 206 -30.55 5.73 -11.31
CA ASP A 206 -30.91 5.67 -12.72
C ASP A 206 -30.03 6.59 -13.57
N THR A 207 -29.64 7.76 -13.06
CA THR A 207 -28.68 8.65 -13.75
C THR A 207 -27.29 8.01 -13.84
N VAL A 208 -26.83 7.34 -12.78
CA VAL A 208 -25.59 6.55 -12.85
C VAL A 208 -25.72 5.39 -13.84
N ALA A 209 -26.84 4.66 -13.82
CA ALA A 209 -27.04 3.53 -14.73
C ALA A 209 -27.09 3.96 -16.20
N SER A 210 -27.73 5.10 -16.49
CA SER A 210 -27.77 5.66 -17.85
C SER A 210 -26.38 6.09 -18.31
N LEU A 211 -25.62 6.80 -17.47
CA LEU A 211 -24.24 7.21 -17.75
C LEU A 211 -23.34 6.02 -18.05
N VAL A 212 -23.39 4.98 -17.21
CA VAL A 212 -22.63 3.74 -17.41
C VAL A 212 -23.04 3.06 -18.71
N SER A 213 -24.34 3.02 -19.04
CA SER A 213 -24.81 2.46 -20.30
C SER A 213 -24.36 3.28 -21.52
N ILE A 214 -24.27 4.60 -21.43
CA ILE A 214 -23.83 5.44 -22.54
C ILE A 214 -22.33 5.23 -22.77
N ILE A 215 -21.52 5.31 -21.70
CA ILE A 215 -20.06 5.13 -21.77
C ILE A 215 -19.68 3.74 -22.30
N SER A 216 -20.37 2.69 -21.85
CA SER A 216 -20.08 1.31 -22.27
C SER A 216 -20.52 0.99 -23.70
N LYS A 217 -21.50 1.69 -24.25
CA LYS A 217 -21.99 1.49 -25.62
C LYS A 217 -21.30 2.39 -26.65
N ASP A 218 -20.58 3.42 -26.20
CA ASP A 218 -19.86 4.31 -27.08
C ASP A 218 -18.63 3.62 -27.70
N ALA A 219 -18.66 3.50 -29.04
CA ALA A 219 -17.64 2.82 -29.80
C ALA A 219 -16.31 3.59 -29.87
N GLU A 220 -16.33 4.92 -29.77
CA GLU A 220 -15.11 5.74 -29.80
C GLU A 220 -14.36 5.63 -28.48
N ILE A 221 -15.09 5.72 -27.36
CA ILE A 221 -14.55 5.53 -26.02
C ILE A 221 -13.98 4.11 -25.88
N LEU A 222 -14.69 3.10 -26.38
CA LEU A 222 -14.21 1.71 -26.35
C LEU A 222 -12.90 1.53 -27.14
N LYS A 223 -12.78 2.13 -28.33
CA LYS A 223 -11.54 2.09 -29.11
C LYS A 223 -10.38 2.80 -28.41
N ALA A 224 -10.65 3.98 -27.83
CA ALA A 224 -9.64 4.74 -27.09
C ALA A 224 -9.12 3.96 -25.86
N GLU A 225 -10.02 3.31 -25.11
CA GLU A 225 -9.63 2.50 -23.97
C GLU A 225 -8.85 1.24 -24.39
N GLN A 226 -9.25 0.58 -25.49
CA GLN A 226 -8.48 -0.55 -26.04
C GLN A 226 -7.05 -0.15 -26.45
N ALA A 227 -6.90 1.02 -27.09
CA ALA A 227 -5.58 1.55 -27.45
C ALA A 227 -4.74 1.83 -26.20
N ARG A 228 -5.33 2.47 -25.18
CA ARG A 228 -4.67 2.74 -23.89
C ARG A 228 -4.23 1.45 -23.20
N VAL A 229 -5.11 0.44 -23.13
CA VAL A 229 -4.79 -0.86 -22.54
C VAL A 229 -3.65 -1.53 -23.31
N HIS A 230 -3.65 -1.43 -24.64
CA HIS A 230 -2.57 -1.94 -25.46
C HIS A 230 -1.23 -1.24 -25.16
N GLU A 231 -1.22 0.09 -25.02
CA GLU A 231 -0.04 0.87 -24.60
C GLU A 231 0.45 0.49 -23.19
N LEU A 232 -0.46 0.20 -22.27
CA LEU A 232 -0.11 -0.30 -20.94
C LEU A 232 0.56 -1.68 -21.01
N TYR A 233 0.06 -2.59 -21.85
CA TYR A 233 0.71 -3.88 -22.04
C TYR A 233 2.09 -3.75 -22.69
N THR A 234 2.25 -2.90 -23.70
CA THR A 234 3.55 -2.71 -24.35
C THR A 234 4.56 -2.06 -23.40
N SER A 235 4.16 -1.04 -22.63
CA SER A 235 5.01 -0.43 -21.61
C SER A 235 5.36 -1.39 -20.46
N PHE A 236 4.45 -2.27 -20.08
CA PHE A 236 4.74 -3.33 -19.12
C PHE A 236 5.77 -4.33 -19.66
N GLU A 237 5.63 -4.74 -20.93
CA GLU A 237 6.57 -5.65 -21.59
C GLU A 237 7.97 -5.04 -21.68
N THR A 238 8.09 -3.77 -22.10
CA THR A 238 9.38 -3.09 -22.18
C THR A 238 10.05 -2.94 -20.81
N THR A 239 9.29 -2.52 -19.80
CA THR A 239 9.79 -2.39 -18.42
C THR A 239 10.25 -3.74 -17.87
N ARG A 240 9.47 -4.81 -18.12
CA ARG A 240 9.83 -6.17 -17.70
C ARG A 240 11.12 -6.63 -18.38
N GLU A 241 11.29 -6.37 -19.67
CA GLU A 241 12.51 -6.71 -20.41
C GLU A 241 13.74 -5.94 -19.91
N GLU A 242 13.58 -4.67 -19.55
CA GLU A 242 14.66 -3.86 -18.97
C GLU A 242 15.09 -4.40 -17.60
N ILE A 243 14.12 -4.67 -16.72
CA ILE A 243 14.39 -5.27 -15.41
C ILE A 243 15.08 -6.63 -15.60
N TRP A 244 14.58 -7.47 -16.51
CA TRP A 244 15.18 -8.77 -16.79
C TRP A 244 16.62 -8.63 -17.31
N ARG A 245 16.89 -7.71 -18.23
CA ARG A 245 18.24 -7.44 -18.75
C ARG A 245 19.20 -7.04 -17.63
N THR A 246 18.79 -6.10 -16.77
CA THR A 246 19.61 -5.66 -15.63
C THR A 246 19.89 -6.80 -14.65
N GLU A 247 18.92 -7.67 -14.41
CA GLU A 247 19.08 -8.83 -13.53
C GLU A 247 20.03 -9.87 -14.14
N VAL A 248 19.92 -10.17 -15.43
CA VAL A 248 20.84 -11.07 -16.13
C VAL A 248 22.27 -10.54 -16.10
N GLU A 249 22.47 -9.25 -16.33
CA GLU A 249 23.79 -8.63 -16.20
C GLU A 249 24.35 -8.72 -14.78
N ARG A 250 23.50 -8.49 -13.77
CA ARG A 250 23.88 -8.62 -12.35
C ARG A 250 24.30 -10.05 -12.03
N MET A 251 23.58 -11.04 -12.52
CA MET A 251 23.91 -12.46 -12.32
C MET A 251 25.23 -12.82 -13.01
N ARG A 252 25.45 -12.41 -14.26
CA ARG A 252 26.73 -12.60 -14.97
C ARG A 252 27.91 -11.98 -14.22
N ARG A 253 27.75 -10.75 -13.69
CA ARG A 253 28.80 -10.10 -12.88
C ARG A 253 29.09 -10.89 -11.60
N ARG A 254 28.07 -11.42 -10.92
CA ARG A 254 28.24 -12.27 -9.74
C ARG A 254 28.98 -13.56 -10.08
N GLU A 255 28.66 -14.19 -11.21
CA GLU A 255 29.35 -15.40 -11.69
C GLU A 255 30.83 -15.12 -11.95
N VAL A 256 31.16 -14.05 -12.70
CA VAL A 256 32.55 -13.64 -12.95
C VAL A 256 33.29 -13.34 -11.64
N LEU A 257 32.67 -12.62 -10.70
CA LEU A 257 33.30 -12.37 -9.41
C LEU A 257 33.50 -13.66 -8.61
N SER A 258 32.57 -14.61 -8.70
CA SER A 258 32.70 -15.90 -8.02
C SER A 258 33.82 -16.76 -8.60
N SER A 259 33.98 -16.78 -9.92
CA SER A 259 35.05 -17.52 -10.61
C SER A 259 36.42 -16.89 -10.39
N VAL A 260 36.51 -15.55 -10.40
CA VAL A 260 37.76 -14.85 -10.04
C VAL A 260 38.11 -15.12 -8.58
N LYS A 261 37.13 -15.09 -7.66
CA LYS A 261 37.37 -15.42 -6.25
C LYS A 261 37.81 -16.87 -6.06
N SER A 262 37.22 -17.84 -6.78
CA SER A 262 37.66 -19.23 -6.70
C SER A 262 39.08 -19.39 -7.23
N ARG A 263 39.40 -18.76 -8.37
CA ARG A 263 40.75 -18.81 -8.95
C ARG A 263 41.81 -18.15 -8.08
N LEU A 264 41.49 -17.01 -7.45
CA LEU A 264 42.39 -16.36 -6.49
C LEU A 264 42.64 -17.23 -5.26
N ARG A 265 41.63 -17.97 -4.77
CA ARG A 265 41.84 -18.95 -3.69
C ARG A 265 42.73 -20.09 -4.14
N GLU A 266 42.51 -20.63 -5.34
CA GLU A 266 43.38 -21.68 -5.91
C GLU A 266 44.84 -21.22 -6.01
N LEU A 267 45.07 -19.99 -6.50
CA LEU A 267 46.41 -19.42 -6.59
C LEU A 267 47.05 -19.20 -5.21
N ALA A 268 46.27 -18.72 -4.24
CA ALA A 268 46.74 -18.58 -2.86
C ALA A 268 47.09 -19.95 -2.25
N ASP A 269 46.26 -20.97 -2.47
CA ASP A 269 46.52 -22.34 -2.03
C ASP A 269 47.79 -22.92 -2.70
N GLU A 270 48.02 -22.63 -3.98
CA GLU A 270 49.22 -23.03 -4.73
C GLU A 270 50.49 -22.30 -4.22
N GLU A 271 50.40 -21.00 -3.97
CA GLU A 271 51.49 -20.21 -3.39
C GLU A 271 51.83 -20.69 -1.99
N GLU A 272 50.83 -20.90 -1.12
CA GLU A 272 51.01 -21.48 0.20
C GLU A 272 51.68 -22.84 0.10
N ARG A 273 51.27 -23.71 -0.84
CA ARG A 273 51.91 -25.02 -1.05
C ARG A 273 53.39 -24.90 -1.44
N LEU A 274 53.74 -23.92 -2.27
CA LEU A 274 55.11 -23.72 -2.76
C LEU A 274 56.02 -23.07 -1.70
N THR A 275 55.50 -22.09 -0.96
CA THR A 275 56.24 -21.30 0.04
C THR A 275 56.12 -21.86 1.46
N TYR A 276 55.36 -22.95 1.64
CA TYR A 276 55.07 -23.58 2.93
C TYR A 276 56.33 -23.82 3.77
N PHE A 277 57.39 -24.35 3.15
CA PHE A 277 58.62 -24.73 3.85
C PHE A 277 59.45 -23.52 4.29
N ASP A 278 59.33 -22.39 3.59
CA ASP A 278 60.07 -21.15 3.88
C ASP A 278 59.42 -20.36 5.03
N HIS A 279 58.09 -20.42 5.17
CA HIS A 279 57.33 -19.66 6.18
C HIS A 279 56.69 -20.53 7.28
N THR A 280 57.14 -21.77 7.45
CA THR A 280 56.59 -22.74 8.42
C THR A 280 56.30 -22.17 9.81
N LYS A 281 57.27 -21.46 10.40
CA LYS A 281 57.15 -20.87 11.75
C LYS A 281 56.11 -19.76 11.84
N GLU A 282 55.96 -18.96 10.78
CA GLU A 282 54.99 -17.87 10.73
C GLU A 282 53.57 -18.37 10.50
N ILE A 283 53.42 -19.42 9.68
CA ILE A 283 52.15 -20.11 9.45
C ILE A 283 51.67 -20.79 10.73
N GLU A 284 52.56 -21.48 11.46
CA GLU A 284 52.23 -22.08 12.76
C GLU A 284 51.76 -21.04 13.79
N HIS A 285 52.44 -19.89 13.85
CA HIS A 285 52.08 -18.79 14.74
C HIS A 285 50.73 -18.15 14.37
N LYS A 286 50.46 -17.90 13.08
CA LYS A 286 49.17 -17.36 12.61
C LYS A 286 48.01 -18.34 12.78
N ALA A 287 48.23 -19.64 12.53
CA ALA A 287 47.23 -20.68 12.75
C ALA A 287 46.94 -20.93 14.24
N TRP A 288 47.88 -20.60 15.13
CA TRP A 288 47.66 -20.58 16.57
C TRP A 288 46.79 -19.39 17.01
N LEU A 289 46.91 -18.24 16.33
CA LEU A 289 46.18 -17.00 16.64
C LEU A 289 44.79 -16.88 15.98
N ALA A 290 44.49 -17.65 14.93
CA ALA A 290 43.20 -17.57 14.25
C ALA A 290 42.02 -18.09 15.12
N PRO A 291 40.92 -17.32 15.28
CA PRO A 291 39.76 -17.75 16.08
C PRO A 291 39.05 -18.92 15.41
N ARG A 292 39.18 -20.11 16.00
CA ARG A 292 38.66 -21.37 15.45
C ARG A 292 37.14 -21.42 15.50
N THR A 293 36.48 -21.46 14.34
CA THR A 293 35.04 -21.71 14.29
C THR A 293 34.73 -23.20 14.50
N ARG A 294 33.53 -23.52 15.02
CA ARG A 294 33.13 -24.88 15.44
C ARG A 294 33.12 -25.90 14.28
N LYS A 295 32.96 -25.44 13.02
CA LYS A 295 32.94 -26.28 11.81
C LYS A 295 34.35 -26.69 11.34
N GLU A 296 35.37 -25.84 11.56
CA GLU A 296 36.76 -26.09 11.16
C GLU A 296 37.50 -27.11 12.04
N ARG A 297 36.96 -27.45 13.22
CA ARG A 297 37.48 -28.55 14.06
C ARG A 297 37.39 -29.93 13.38
N SER A 298 36.50 -30.08 12.40
CA SER A 298 36.30 -31.36 11.69
C SER A 298 37.29 -31.56 10.53
N TRP A 299 37.75 -30.48 9.88
CA TRP A 299 38.59 -30.57 8.68
C TRP A 299 40.01 -30.06 8.92
N SER A 300 40.69 -30.67 9.89
CA SER A 300 42.10 -30.37 10.09
C SER A 300 42.94 -31.21 9.14
N ARG A 301 43.22 -30.71 7.92
CA ARG A 301 44.32 -31.22 7.08
C ARG A 301 45.64 -31.27 7.88
N MET A 302 45.78 -30.45 8.94
CA MET A 302 46.88 -30.53 9.91
C MET A 302 47.00 -31.91 10.62
N LYS A 303 45.92 -32.69 10.80
CA LYS A 303 46.00 -34.04 11.39
C LYS A 303 46.57 -35.07 10.42
N GLU A 304 46.17 -35.00 9.15
CA GLU A 304 46.75 -35.80 8.06
C GLU A 304 48.22 -35.41 7.85
N TRP A 305 48.52 -34.11 7.86
CA TRP A 305 49.87 -33.60 7.67
C TRP A 305 50.78 -33.87 8.86
N LYS A 306 50.28 -33.86 10.11
CA LYS A 306 51.03 -34.36 11.28
C LYS A 306 51.28 -35.86 11.23
N LYS A 307 50.47 -36.64 10.52
CA LYS A 307 50.73 -38.05 10.28
C LYS A 307 51.84 -38.21 9.24
N ASP A 308 51.82 -37.43 8.17
CA ASP A 308 52.85 -37.44 7.13
C ASP A 308 54.20 -36.88 7.62
N LEU A 309 54.21 -35.85 8.46
CA LEU A 309 55.42 -35.34 9.10
C LEU A 309 56.06 -36.39 10.02
N ARG A 310 55.23 -37.12 10.79
CA ARG A 310 55.70 -38.24 11.63
C ARG A 310 56.25 -39.38 10.78
N ASN A 311 55.58 -39.73 9.68
CA ASN A 311 56.08 -40.74 8.74
C ASN A 311 57.42 -40.32 8.11
N TYR A 312 57.58 -39.04 7.77
CA TYR A 312 58.82 -38.50 7.22
C TYR A 312 59.96 -38.49 8.25
N GLN A 313 59.67 -38.10 9.50
CA GLN A 313 60.64 -38.15 10.60
C GLN A 313 61.03 -39.59 10.97
N GLN A 314 60.07 -40.53 11.00
CA GLN A 314 60.35 -41.96 11.19
C GLN A 314 61.21 -42.56 10.08
N LYS A 315 60.96 -42.22 8.81
CA LYS A 315 61.83 -42.65 7.70
C LYS A 315 63.26 -42.11 7.81
N ARG A 316 63.42 -40.89 8.35
CA ARG A 316 64.75 -40.30 8.60
C ARG A 316 65.45 -40.87 9.84
N GLN A 317 64.71 -41.24 10.88
CA GLN A 317 65.28 -41.86 12.08
C GLN A 317 65.63 -43.34 11.86
N GLY A 318 64.77 -44.10 11.17
CA GLY A 318 65.08 -45.49 10.78
C GLY A 318 66.28 -45.61 9.83
N GLY A 319 66.56 -44.57 9.04
CA GLY A 319 67.80 -44.49 8.23
C GLY A 319 69.06 -44.12 9.03
N ARG A 320 68.92 -43.52 10.23
CA ARG A 320 70.04 -43.21 11.13
C ARG A 320 70.36 -44.38 12.07
N GLU A 321 69.34 -45.08 12.59
CA GLU A 321 69.53 -46.26 13.45
C GLU A 321 70.14 -47.46 12.70
N ALA A 322 70.01 -47.51 11.36
CA ALA A 322 70.71 -48.50 10.53
C ALA A 322 72.21 -48.20 10.33
N VAL A 323 72.66 -46.98 10.62
CA VAL A 323 74.07 -46.55 10.45
C VAL A 323 74.83 -46.58 11.79
N GLU A 324 74.15 -46.52 12.93
CA GLU A 324 74.78 -46.58 14.27
C GLU A 324 74.94 -48.02 14.83
N ASN A 325 74.50 -49.07 14.09
CA ASN A 325 74.69 -50.48 14.46
C ASN A 325 75.55 -51.28 13.44
N VAL A 326 76.52 -50.63 12.78
CA VAL A 326 77.54 -51.30 11.95
C VAL A 326 78.91 -51.19 12.59
#